data_AF-A0A959Z1N7-F1
#
_entry.id   AF-A0A959Z1N7-F1
#
_cell.length_a   1.000
_cell.length_b   1.000
_cell.length_c   1.000
_cell.angle_alpha   90.00
_cell.angle_beta   90.00
_cell.angle_gamma   90.00
#
_symmetry.space_group_name_H-M   'P 1'
#
loop_
_entity.id
_entity.type
_entity.pdbx_description
1 polymer ?
#
loop_
_entity_poly.entity_id
_entity_poly.type
_entity_poly.pdbx_seq_one_letter_code
_entity_poly.pdbx_strand_id
1 'polypeptide(L)'
;GPIDSTLRASTIAEPMYGYDPSIGKEVTTGTPGSVTVMAVDNLPCELPRDASEAFGDGLVARVFPALLGDDPENMIGRATICRAGRPTEQYQYLHDWAQQVPLGDRS
;
A
#
# COMPACT_ATOMS: atom_id res chain seq x y z
N GLY A 1 -5.18 -9.46 9.23
CA GLY A 1 -4.39 -10.68 9.00
C GLY A 1 -4.60 -11.13 7.57
N PRO A 2 -3.59 -11.65 6.87
CA PRO A 2 -3.78 -12.14 5.51
C PRO A 2 -4.77 -13.31 5.51
N ILE A 3 -5.62 -13.37 4.49
CA ILE A 3 -6.59 -14.46 4.31
C ILE A 3 -5.83 -15.66 3.73
N ASP A 4 -5.88 -16.81 4.42
CA ASP A 4 -5.18 -18.08 4.08
C ASP A 4 -5.40 -18.59 2.64
N SER A 5 -6.42 -18.10 1.94
CA SER A 5 -6.70 -18.45 0.55
C SER A 5 -5.85 -17.69 -0.48
N THR A 6 -5.04 -16.72 -0.04
CA THR A 6 -4.24 -15.87 -0.93
C THR A 6 -2.87 -16.52 -1.17
N LEU A 7 -2.88 -17.61 -1.94
CA LEU A 7 -1.67 -18.37 -2.27
C LEU A 7 -0.79 -17.64 -3.31
N ARG A 8 -1.39 -16.81 -4.17
CA ARG A 8 -0.69 -15.91 -5.09
C ARG A 8 -1.54 -14.67 -5.42
N ALA A 9 -0.86 -13.57 -5.72
CA ALA A 9 -1.43 -12.43 -6.43
C ALA A 9 -1.89 -12.89 -7.83
N SER A 10 -3.18 -12.71 -8.18
CA SER A 10 -3.64 -12.98 -9.54
C SER A 10 -3.29 -11.81 -10.46
N THR A 11 -2.83 -12.14 -11.67
CA THR A 11 -2.47 -11.14 -12.70
C THR A 11 -3.62 -10.97 -13.67
N ILE A 12 -3.68 -9.85 -14.40
CA ILE A 12 -4.68 -9.60 -15.44
C ILE A 12 -4.73 -10.74 -16.48
N ALA A 13 -3.61 -11.43 -16.73
CA ALA A 13 -3.52 -12.54 -17.67
C ALA A 13 -4.14 -13.86 -17.15
N GLU A 14 -4.23 -14.02 -15.83
CA GLU A 14 -4.82 -15.20 -15.17
C GLU A 14 -5.66 -14.75 -13.96
N PRO A 15 -6.87 -14.22 -14.21
CA PRO A 15 -7.63 -13.47 -13.21
C PRO A 15 -8.20 -14.32 -12.08
N MET A 16 -8.31 -15.64 -12.30
CA MET A 16 -9.03 -16.55 -11.41
C MET A 16 -8.25 -17.85 -11.21
N TYR A 17 -8.26 -18.36 -9.98
CA TYR A 17 -7.85 -19.73 -9.69
C TYR A 17 -8.85 -20.42 -8.76
N GLY A 18 -8.97 -21.75 -8.83
CA GLY A 18 -9.74 -22.53 -7.86
C GLY A 18 -8.88 -22.80 -6.62
N TYR A 19 -9.47 -22.74 -5.43
CA TYR A 19 -8.83 -23.10 -4.16
C TYR A 19 -9.59 -24.27 -3.55
N ASP A 20 -8.90 -25.37 -3.27
CA ASP A 20 -9.46 -26.49 -2.52
C ASP A 20 -9.11 -26.34 -1.03
N PRO A 21 -10.09 -26.02 -0.17
CA PRO A 21 -9.85 -25.81 1.27
C PRO A 21 -9.51 -27.11 2.02
N SER A 22 -9.77 -28.28 1.43
CA SER A 22 -9.50 -29.57 2.08
C SER A 22 -8.02 -29.96 2.01
N ILE A 23 -7.30 -29.48 0.98
CA ILE A 23 -5.88 -29.77 0.76
C ILE A 23 -5.00 -28.51 0.81
N GLY A 24 -5.61 -27.32 0.88
CA GLY A 24 -4.91 -26.02 0.94
C GLY A 24 -4.15 -25.68 -0.34
N LYS A 25 -4.65 -26.12 -1.51
CA LYS A 25 -3.94 -25.97 -2.80
C LYS A 25 -4.81 -25.35 -3.88
N GLU A 26 -4.14 -24.76 -4.86
CA GLU A 26 -4.75 -24.28 -6.09
C GLU A 26 -5.19 -25.46 -6.98
N VAL A 27 -6.41 -25.38 -7.51
CA VAL A 27 -7.04 -26.34 -8.42
C VAL A 27 -7.69 -25.59 -9.60
N THR A 28 -8.04 -26.32 -10.65
CA THR A 28 -8.71 -25.74 -11.82
C THR A 28 -10.03 -25.07 -11.42
N THR A 29 -10.27 -23.86 -11.94
CA THR A 29 -11.54 -23.15 -11.73
C THR A 29 -12.73 -24.00 -12.16
N GLY A 30 -13.70 -24.20 -11.28
CA GLY A 30 -14.90 -25.03 -11.55
C GLY A 30 -14.80 -26.48 -11.09
N THR A 31 -13.72 -26.89 -10.41
CA THR A 31 -13.67 -28.20 -9.75
C THR A 31 -14.76 -28.29 -8.65
N PRO A 32 -15.61 -29.34 -8.63
CA PRO A 32 -16.62 -29.51 -7.58
C PRO A 32 -15.99 -29.53 -6.18
N GLY A 33 -16.42 -28.63 -5.29
CA GLY A 33 -15.86 -28.48 -3.95
C GLY A 33 -14.74 -27.44 -3.82
N SER A 34 -14.29 -26.85 -4.92
CA SER A 34 -13.33 -25.74 -4.92
C SER A 34 -14.01 -24.37 -4.81
N VAL A 35 -13.34 -23.41 -4.20
CA VAL A 35 -13.73 -21.99 -4.12
C VAL A 35 -13.00 -21.24 -5.23
N THR A 36 -13.71 -20.51 -6.08
CA THR A 36 -13.06 -19.65 -7.07
C THR A 36 -12.56 -18.39 -6.38
N VAL A 37 -11.24 -18.15 -6.43
CA VAL A 37 -10.57 -17.00 -5.84
C VAL A 37 -10.14 -16.05 -6.95
N MET A 38 -10.54 -14.79 -6.81
CA MET A 38 -10.10 -13.68 -7.64
C MET A 38 -9.30 -12.74 -6.75
N ALA A 39 -7.97 -12.91 -6.73
CA ALA A 39 -7.04 -12.14 -5.90
C ALA A 39 -6.31 -11.09 -6.76
N VAL A 40 -7.09 -10.24 -7.44
CA VAL A 40 -6.57 -9.22 -8.35
C VAL A 40 -5.85 -8.16 -7.52
N ASP A 41 -4.53 -8.19 -7.56
CA ASP A 41 -3.65 -7.41 -6.67
C ASP A 41 -3.38 -5.98 -7.17
N ASN A 42 -4.24 -5.47 -8.06
CA ASN A 42 -4.11 -4.14 -8.65
C ASN A 42 -5.44 -3.47 -8.98
N LEU A 43 -6.43 -3.56 -8.10
CA LEU A 43 -7.59 -2.67 -8.17
C LEU A 43 -7.36 -1.32 -7.44
N PRO A 44 -6.49 -0.45 -8.01
CA PRO A 44 -6.79 0.98 -8.05
C PRO A 44 -6.98 1.50 -9.49
N CYS A 45 -7.23 0.62 -10.47
CA CYS A 45 -7.32 1.03 -11.87
C CYS A 45 -8.73 0.98 -12.51
N GLU A 46 -9.79 0.61 -11.79
CA GLU A 46 -11.15 0.62 -12.40
C GLU A 46 -11.86 1.97 -12.31
N LEU A 47 -11.44 2.88 -11.42
CA LEU A 47 -11.85 4.28 -11.46
C LEU A 47 -10.67 5.20 -11.07
N PRO A 48 -9.59 5.24 -11.88
CA PRO A 48 -8.43 6.09 -11.59
C PRO A 48 -8.82 7.58 -11.57
N ARG A 49 -9.87 7.95 -12.30
CA ARG A 49 -10.45 9.30 -12.29
C ARG A 49 -11.16 9.58 -10.98
N ASP A 50 -12.19 8.80 -10.64
CA ASP A 50 -13.01 9.08 -9.45
C ASP A 50 -12.21 8.93 -8.15
N ALA A 51 -11.26 7.97 -8.08
CA ALA A 51 -10.36 7.85 -6.94
C ALA A 51 -9.39 9.04 -6.83
N SER A 52 -8.88 9.55 -7.96
CA SER A 52 -8.04 10.76 -7.96
C SER A 52 -8.83 12.02 -7.63
N GLU A 53 -10.07 12.13 -8.11
CA GLU A 53 -10.97 13.25 -7.79
C GLU A 53 -11.33 13.24 -6.30
N ALA A 54 -11.78 12.11 -5.75
CA ALA A 54 -12.09 11.99 -4.33
C ALA A 54 -10.85 12.19 -3.43
N PHE A 55 -9.68 11.70 -3.84
CA PHE A 55 -8.43 11.96 -3.15
C PHE A 55 -8.05 13.44 -3.18
N GLY A 56 -8.17 14.09 -4.35
CA GLY A 56 -7.90 15.51 -4.55
C GLY A 56 -8.82 16.39 -3.71
N ASP A 57 -10.12 16.12 -3.73
CA ASP A 57 -11.11 16.82 -2.92
C ASP A 57 -10.80 16.68 -1.42
N GLY A 58 -10.45 15.46 -0.98
CA GLY A 58 -10.03 15.22 0.41
C GLY A 58 -8.76 15.97 0.78
N LEU A 59 -7.77 16.01 -0.12
CA LEU A 59 -6.50 16.71 0.07
C LEU A 59 -6.73 18.22 0.21
N VAL A 60 -7.51 18.82 -0.69
CA VAL A 60 -7.82 20.26 -0.67
C VAL A 60 -8.64 20.61 0.56
N ALA A 61 -9.67 19.83 0.89
CA ALA A 61 -10.57 20.17 1.99
C ALA A 61 -9.92 19.98 3.37
N ARG A 62 -9.04 18.98 3.54
CA ARG A 62 -8.52 18.60 4.86
C ARG A 62 -7.05 18.93 5.06
N VAL A 63 -6.22 18.76 4.04
CA VAL A 63 -4.76 18.90 4.18
C VAL A 63 -4.29 20.32 3.90
N PHE A 64 -4.83 20.99 2.87
CA PHE A 64 -4.37 22.33 2.51
C PHE A 64 -4.57 23.40 3.60
N PRO A 65 -5.68 23.43 4.35
CA PRO A 65 -5.85 24.39 5.44
C PRO A 65 -4.74 24.27 6.50
N ALA A 66 -4.41 23.04 6.90
CA ALA A 66 -3.35 22.79 7.88
C ALA A 66 -1.94 22.97 7.30
N LEU A 67 -1.77 22.76 5.99
CA LEU A 67 -0.48 22.91 5.32
C LEU A 67 -0.09 24.38 5.10
N LEU A 68 -1.07 25.22 4.74
CA LEU A 68 -0.85 26.62 4.36
C LEU A 68 -1.20 27.62 5.47
N GLY A 69 -2.04 27.20 6.42
CA GLY A 69 -2.46 27.99 7.57
C GLY A 69 -1.95 27.39 8.88
N ASP A 70 -2.77 27.49 9.91
CA ASP A 70 -2.49 26.91 11.21
C ASP A 70 -2.82 25.41 11.22
N ASP A 71 -1.96 24.61 11.86
CA ASP A 71 -2.13 23.16 12.05
C ASP A 71 -2.47 22.84 13.52
N PRO A 72 -3.68 23.19 14.01
CA PRO A 72 -4.03 23.05 15.43
C PRO A 72 -4.05 21.59 15.90
N GLU A 73 -4.29 20.63 14.99
CA GLU A 73 -4.31 19.20 15.28
C GLU A 73 -2.93 18.53 15.10
N ASN A 74 -1.90 19.33 14.77
CA ASN A 74 -0.55 18.87 14.47
C ASN A 74 -0.53 17.72 13.43
N MET A 75 -1.46 17.76 12.46
CA MET A 75 -1.61 16.73 11.44
C MET A 75 -0.41 16.73 10.50
N ILE A 76 0.05 17.90 10.06
CA ILE A 76 1.24 18.03 9.20
C ILE A 76 2.47 17.61 9.97
N GLY A 77 2.58 18.00 11.24
CA GLY A 77 3.68 17.56 12.11
C GLY A 77 3.76 16.04 12.23
N ARG A 78 2.64 15.36 12.49
CA ARG A 78 2.56 13.89 12.57
C ARG A 78 2.78 13.20 11.22
N ALA A 79 2.40 13.84 10.12
CA ALA A 79 2.64 13.33 8.76
C ALA A 79 4.08 13.59 8.28
N THR A 80 4.84 14.46 8.95
CA THR A 80 6.20 14.83 8.54
C THR A 80 7.21 13.80 9.04
N ILE A 81 7.69 12.95 8.13
CA ILE A 81 8.73 11.95 8.43
C ILE A 81 10.11 12.59 8.59
N CYS A 82 10.46 13.53 7.70
CA CYS A 82 11.75 14.21 7.71
C CYS A 82 11.58 15.73 7.69
N ARG A 83 12.40 16.43 8.47
CA ARG A 83 12.47 17.90 8.48
C ARG A 83 13.93 18.33 8.42
N ALA A 84 14.25 19.28 7.53
CA ALA A 84 15.62 19.78 7.34
C ALA A 84 16.68 18.67 7.13
N GLY A 85 16.33 17.66 6.33
CA GLY A 85 17.25 16.56 5.99
C GLY A 85 17.46 15.52 7.09
N ARG A 86 16.69 15.57 8.19
CA ARG A 86 16.75 14.58 9.27
C ARG A 86 15.37 14.01 9.58
N PRO A 87 15.26 12.73 9.97
CA PRO A 87 14.01 12.18 10.48
C PRO A 87 13.53 12.98 11.70
N THR A 88 12.21 13.18 11.81
CA THR A 88 11.60 13.75 13.01
C THR A 88 11.66 12.74 14.16
N GLU A 89 11.37 13.19 15.38
CA GLU A 89 11.57 12.40 16.61
C GLU A 89 10.95 10.99 16.54
N GLN A 90 9.73 10.89 16.01
CA GLN A 90 8.99 9.63 15.87
C GLN A 90 9.65 8.64 14.90
N TYR A 91 10.51 9.13 14.01
CA TYR A 91 11.15 8.36 12.95
C TYR A 91 12.68 8.33 13.09
N GLN A 92 13.22 8.71 14.25
CA GLN A 92 14.67 8.67 14.49
C GLN A 92 15.27 7.28 14.28
N TYR A 93 14.50 6.22 14.55
CA TYR A 93 14.93 4.83 14.31
C TYR A 93 15.25 4.53 12.83
N LEU A 94 14.75 5.34 11.88
CA LEU A 94 15.06 5.22 10.46
C LEU A 94 16.38 5.90 10.07
N HIS A 95 16.98 6.70 10.95
CA HIS A 95 18.19 7.47 10.65
C HIS A 95 19.35 6.57 10.20
N ASP A 96 19.62 5.50 10.95
CA ASP A 96 20.74 4.59 10.67
C ASP A 96 20.52 3.76 9.41
N TRP A 97 19.27 3.45 9.09
CA TRP A 97 18.92 2.83 7.81
C TRP A 97 19.11 3.82 6.64
N ALA A 98 18.65 5.06 6.79
CA ALA A 98 18.73 6.08 5.75
C ALA A 98 20.17 6.55 5.46
N GLN A 99 21.07 6.43 6.43
CA GLN A 99 22.50 6.77 6.28
C GLN A 99 23.38 5.63 5.76
N GLN A 100 22.81 4.47 5.42
CA GLN A 100 23.55 3.43 4.70
C GLN A 100 23.78 3.89 3.25
N VAL A 101 24.82 4.71 3.06
CA VAL A 101 25.42 5.01 1.75
C VAL A 101 25.77 3.67 1.08
N PRO A 102 25.50 3.48 -0.23
CA PRO A 102 25.86 2.24 -0.91
C PRO A 102 27.37 1.99 -0.76
N LEU A 103 27.75 0.75 -0.47
CA LEU A 103 29.10 0.23 -0.69
C LEU A 103 29.43 0.31 -2.19
N GLY A 104 29.73 1.51 -2.68
CA GLY A 104 29.89 1.80 -4.11
C GLY A 104 31.03 2.77 -4.43
N ASP A 105 31.81 3.19 -3.44
CA ASP A 105 33.09 3.85 -3.68
C ASP A 105 34.15 3.27 -2.74
N ARG A 106 34.71 2.13 -3.16
CA ARG A 106 36.02 1.66 -2.71
C ARG A 106 36.96 1.93 -3.88
N SER A 107 37.69 3.04 -3.79
CA SER A 107 38.93 3.28 -4.52
C SER A 107 39.95 2.17 -4.27
#